data_AF-A0AAW9ECR0-F1
#
_entry.id   AF-A0AAW9ECR0-F1
#
_cell.length_a   1.000
_cell.length_b   1.000
_cell.length_c   1.000
_cell.angle_alpha   90.00
_cell.angle_beta   90.00
_cell.angle_gamma   90.00
#
_symmetry.space_group_name_H-M   'P 1'
#
loop_
_entity.id
_entity.type
_entity.pdbx_description
1 polymer ?
#
loop_
_entity_poly.entity_id
_entity_poly.type
_entity_poly.pdbx_seq_one_letter_code
_entity_poly.pdbx_strand_id
1 'polypeptide(L)' 'MTTLHDKKIILGISGGIAAYKAPELVRRLRDKGAIVRVVMTPAAHAFVTPLSLQAVSG' A
#
# COMPACT_ATOMS: atom_id res chain seq x y z
N MET A 1 7.26 19.89 6.43
CA MET A 1 8.36 18.94 6.14
C MET A 1 7.78 17.54 5.99
N THR A 2 7.90 16.92 4.83
CA THR A 2 7.48 15.53 4.57
C THR A 2 8.50 14.57 5.19
N THR A 3 8.08 13.86 6.24
CA THR A 3 8.95 13.03 7.08
C THR A 3 9.52 11.79 6.39
N LEU A 4 8.99 11.38 5.23
CA LEU A 4 9.41 10.17 4.50
C LEU A 4 9.91 10.48 3.08
N HIS A 5 10.34 11.72 2.80
CA HIS A 5 10.83 12.13 1.48
C HIS A 5 11.90 11.16 0.93
N ASP A 6 11.70 10.71 -0.32
CA ASP A 6 12.56 9.76 -1.05
C ASP A 6 12.79 8.39 -0.40
N LYS A 7 12.02 8.04 0.65
CA LYS A 7 12.10 6.71 1.24
C LYS A 7 11.40 5.70 0.35
N LYS A 8 12.15 4.66 -0.06
CA LYS A 8 11.64 3.51 -0.81
C LYS A 8 11.11 2.47 0.17
N ILE A 9 9.81 2.20 0.13
CA ILE A 9 9.12 1.30 1.06
C ILE A 9 8.49 0.15 0.27
N ILE A 10 8.75 -1.09 0.69
CA ILE A 10 7.99 -2.26 0.24
C ILE A 10 6.89 -2.52 1.25
N LEU A 11 5.63 -2.50 0.80
CA LEU A 11 4.47 -2.84 1.61
C LEU A 11 3.98 -4.25 1.27
N GLY A 12 4.17 -5.19 2.18
CA GLY A 12 3.63 -6.55 2.08
C GLY A 12 2.24 -6.65 2.69
N ILE A 13 1.27 -7.19 1.93
CA ILE A 13 -0.12 -7.38 2.38
C ILE A 13 -0.44 -8.88 2.41
N SER A 14 -0.91 -9.36 3.56
CA SER A 14 -1.35 -10.75 3.77
C SER A 14 -2.87 -10.87 3.93
N GLY A 15 -3.39 -12.10 4.03
CA GLY A 15 -4.82 -12.41 4.09
C GLY A 15 -5.45 -12.22 5.47
N GLY A 16 -5.45 -10.99 5.97
CA GLY A 16 -6.18 -10.61 7.19
C GLY A 16 -7.24 -9.56 6.89
N ILE A 17 -8.25 -9.44 7.76
CA ILE A 17 -9.33 -8.47 7.57
C ILE A 17 -8.79 -7.04 7.40
N ALA A 18 -7.69 -6.68 8.05
CA ALA A 18 -7.06 -5.36 7.93
C ALA A 18 -6.58 -5.00 6.51
N ALA A 19 -6.45 -5.97 5.59
CA ALA A 19 -5.98 -5.75 4.23
C ALA A 19 -6.84 -4.76 3.43
N TYR A 20 -8.14 -4.62 3.74
CA TYR A 20 -9.02 -3.64 3.08
C TYR A 20 -8.56 -2.19 3.29
N LYS A 21 -7.81 -1.92 4.37
CA LYS A 21 -7.26 -0.59 4.70
C LYS A 21 -5.94 -0.29 4.01
N ALA A 22 -5.35 -1.29 3.33
CA ALA A 22 -4.06 -1.12 2.67
C ALA A 22 -4.02 0.05 1.66
N PRO A 23 -5.06 0.32 0.84
CA PRO A 23 -5.06 1.47 -0.07
C PRO A 23 -4.91 2.81 0.66
N GLU A 24 -5.58 2.97 1.80
CA GLU A 24 -5.48 4.17 2.62
C GLU A 24 -4.06 4.33 3.21
N LEU A 25 -3.46 3.22 3.67
CA LEU A 25 -2.09 3.22 4.17
C LEU A 25 -1.09 3.65 3.09
N VAL A 26 -1.22 3.11 1.87
CA VAL A 26 -0.39 3.51 0.72
C VAL A 26 -0.53 5.01 0.45
N ARG A 27 -1.77 5.53 0.40
CA ARG A 27 -2.02 6.97 0.20
C ARG A 27 -1.30 7.82 1.25
N ARG A 28 -1.45 7.49 2.54
CA ARG A 28 -0.82 8.23 3.64
C ARG A 28 0.71 8.17 3.62
N LEU A 29 1.30 7.06 3.17
CA LEU A 29 2.75 6.95 3.00
C LEU A 29 3.26 7.84 1.87
N ARG A 30 2.53 7.89 0.75
CA ARG A 30 2.84 8.78 -0.38
C ARG A 30 2.65 10.26 -0.04
N ASP A 31 1.58 10.61 0.69
CA ASP A 31 1.36 11.97 1.19
C ASP A 31 2.53 12.47 2.05
N LYS A 32 3.28 11.55 2.68
CA LYS A 32 4.51 11.83 3.45
C LYS A 32 5.79 11.84 2.62
N GLY A 33 5.70 11.69 1.30
CA GLY A 33 6.82 11.73 0.35
C GLY A 33 7.52 10.39 0.08
N ALA A 34 6.92 9.26 0.50
CA ALA A 34 7.51 7.95 0.27
C ALA A 34 7.19 7.39 -1.13
N ILE A 35 8.12 6.61 -1.67
CA ILE A 35 7.94 5.80 -2.88
C ILE A 35 7.57 4.38 -2.42
N VAL A 36 6.30 4.00 -2.63
CA VAL A 36 5.76 2.75 -2.09
C VAL A 36 5.55 1.73 -3.20
N ARG A 37 6.10 0.52 -3.03
CA ARG A 37 5.84 -0.63 -3.89
C ARG A 37 5.10 -1.70 -3.10
N VAL A 38 3.98 -2.18 -3.63
CA VAL A 38 3.15 -3.16 -2.94
C VAL A 38 3.45 -4.58 -3.44
N VAL A 39 3.48 -5.53 -2.52
CA VAL A 39 3.45 -6.97 -2.78
C VAL A 39 2.35 -7.62 -1.94
N MET A 40 1.66 -8.61 -2.48
CA MET A 40 0.47 -9.18 -1.85
C MET A 40 0.45 -10.70 -1.98
N THR A 41 -0.02 -11.37 -0.93
CA THR A 41 -0.24 -12.82 -0.97
C THR A 41 -1.54 -13.16 -1.70
N PRO A 42 -1.71 -14.40 -2.21
CA PRO A 42 -2.97 -14.83 -2.80
C PRO A 42 -4.18 -14.62 -1.86
N ALA A 43 -4.03 -14.88 -0.56
CA ALA A 43 -5.10 -14.70 0.42
C ALA A 43 -5.51 -13.22 0.62
N ALA A 44 -4.62 -12.26 0.36
CA ALA A 44 -4.96 -10.82 0.44
C ALA A 44 -5.97 -10.40 -0.65
N HIS A 45 -6.02 -11.12 -1.77
CA HIS A 45 -6.90 -10.80 -2.91
C HIS A 45 -8.39 -10.94 -2.55
N ALA A 46 -8.72 -11.70 -1.50
CA ALA A 46 -10.08 -11.80 -0.97
C ALA A 46 -10.59 -10.49 -0.34
N PHE A 47 -9.67 -9.61 0.06
CA PHE A 47 -10.00 -8.38 0.81
C PHE A 47 -9.65 -7.09 0.06
N VAL A 48 -8.63 -7.13 -0.80
CA VAL A 48 -8.21 -5.97 -1.60
C VAL A 48 -7.67 -6.45 -2.95
N THR A 49 -8.13 -5.81 -4.02
CA THR A 49 -7.70 -6.19 -5.38
C THR A 49 -6.45 -5.41 -5.82
N PRO A 50 -5.59 -6.00 -6.67
CA PRO A 50 -4.46 -5.29 -7.27
C PRO A 50 -4.88 -4.00 -7.99
N LEU A 51 -6.02 -4.01 -8.69
CA LEU A 51 -6.54 -2.86 -9.43
C LEU A 51 -6.85 -1.67 -8.50
N SER A 52 -7.44 -1.94 -7.33
CA SER A 52 -7.71 -0.91 -6.33
C SER A 52 -6.43 -0.27 -5.78
N LEU A 53 -5.32 -1.01 -5.73
CA LEU A 53 -4.04 -0.51 -5.24
C LEU A 53 -3.24 0.23 -6.31
N GLN A 54 -3.37 -0.11 -7.59
CA GLN A 54 -2.73 0.64 -8.68
C GLN A 54 -3.15 2.11 -8.69
N ALA A 55 -4.44 2.40 -8.43
CA ALA A 55 -4.96 3.76 -8.35
C ALA A 55 -4.27 4.64 -7.29
N VAL A 56 -3.68 4.04 -6.25
CA VAL A 56 -3.05 4.76 -5.13
C VAL A 56 -1.54 4.55 -5.03
N SER A 57 -0.95 3.64 -5.81
CA SER A 57 0.49 3.30 -5.78
C SER A 57 1.29 3.73 -7.00
N GLY A 58 0.63 4.17 -8.09
CA GLY A 58 1.25 4.68 -9.32
C GLY A 58 1.92 6.02 -9.17
#